data_AF-A0A1X1BCL9-F1
#
_entry.id   AF-A0A1X1BCL9-F1
#
_cell.length_a   1.000
_cell.length_b   1.000
_cell.length_c   1.000
_cell.angle_alpha   90.00
_cell.angle_beta   90.00
_cell.angle_gamma   90.00
#
_symmetry.space_group_name_H-M   'P 1'
#
loop_
_entity.id
_entity.type
_entity.pdbx_description
1 polymer ?
#
loop_
_entity_poly.entity_id
_entity_poly.type
_entity_poly.pdbx_seq_one_letter_code
_entity_poly.pdbx_strand_id
1 'polypeptide(L)'
;MVPTAFVRLEVLPVTANGKLDRKALPAADLTTGGTGRGRPPETHTERTIADLVVAALGLDPATELAADDSWFRVGGDSITALTLVRLAHGAGLSITNRDVFEYQTVEQLASRADSNNRGRDESSTFMTPLIAAELSANKAPNTLRHSYIVELPGDVDRERLEAAINAVVARHSAFGLRLHRDTTSGDKPVLIDVGLTPPEPLDHVDVTDVQSIEDILELERRYADELDITDGPVHRSGLITRESGRPLLVWTIHQFVVDRPSRAILLDELGDTYARVIDGDAPASSDDTVLSWMQNLSGDASSSEVAEDSSDRGCAHDAYDTVLCVPTDLGTTIDALCGRAGIDIGVALGGAAATALHRAREGGGNPVSPDVLLDVERDGRRAQSENQRAVGAVGQFTELHPTLIAVPTDADSRGLDIVAAAYAGWNAHQPESVHADAAFSFSGVTREDSATWPGLHGLPDVVGAGDHAGRLRHRITMRGSGTAGTDGVAIGFTITAAPSVDSREIEALWSRFLDSLRRIADDLVALPDAAAAVSGVVPESRAIAPLPTHHRLRGL
;
A
#
# COMPACT_ATOMS: atom_id res chain seq x y z
N MET A 1 -2.95 4.05 -39.98
CA MET A 1 -4.10 4.03 -40.93
C MET A 1 -3.70 3.24 -42.17
N VAL A 2 -4.07 1.96 -42.24
CA VAL A 2 -3.91 1.11 -43.44
C VAL A 2 -5.31 0.89 -44.03
N PRO A 3 -5.55 1.17 -45.33
CA PRO A 3 -6.85 0.97 -45.96
C PRO A 3 -7.32 -0.49 -45.89
N THR A 4 -8.61 -0.70 -45.60
CA THR A 4 -9.24 -2.03 -45.50
C THR A 4 -9.26 -2.79 -46.84
N ALA A 5 -9.08 -2.09 -47.97
CA ALA A 5 -8.97 -2.69 -49.28
C ALA A 5 -8.03 -1.89 -50.20
N PHE A 6 -7.32 -2.60 -51.07
CA PHE A 6 -6.52 -2.01 -52.15
C PHE A 6 -7.08 -2.48 -53.48
N VAL A 7 -7.54 -1.55 -54.31
CA VAL A 7 -8.05 -1.86 -55.65
C VAL A 7 -7.03 -1.41 -56.69
N ARG A 8 -6.42 -2.38 -57.40
CA ARG A 8 -5.47 -2.08 -58.46
C ARG A 8 -6.22 -1.54 -59.68
N LEU A 9 -5.79 -0.38 -60.15
CA LEU A 9 -6.26 0.23 -61.40
C LEU A 9 -5.10 0.32 -62.39
N GLU A 10 -5.36 0.06 -63.66
CA GLU A 10 -4.36 0.28 -64.72
C GLU A 10 -4.21 1.78 -65.05
N VAL A 11 -5.30 2.53 -64.94
CA VAL A 11 -5.36 3.98 -65.16
C VAL A 11 -6.30 4.60 -64.12
N LEU A 12 -5.90 5.75 -63.55
CA LEU A 12 -6.78 6.54 -62.69
C LEU A 12 -7.83 7.24 -63.55
N PRO A 13 -9.14 7.04 -63.29
CA PRO A 13 -10.18 7.74 -64.03
C PRO A 13 -10.12 9.23 -63.69
N VAL A 14 -10.01 10.07 -64.72
CA VAL A 14 -10.03 11.53 -64.57
C VAL A 14 -11.20 12.12 -65.33
N THR A 15 -11.79 13.15 -64.75
CA THR A 15 -12.80 14.01 -65.38
C THR A 15 -12.19 14.77 -66.58
N ALA A 16 -13.03 15.35 -67.43
CA ALA A 16 -12.59 16.17 -68.56
C ALA A 16 -11.66 17.34 -68.18
N ASN A 17 -11.65 17.74 -66.90
CA ASN A 17 -10.79 18.80 -66.36
C ASN A 17 -9.50 18.25 -65.70
N GLY A 18 -9.18 16.97 -65.89
CA GLY A 18 -7.96 16.34 -65.38
C GLY A 18 -7.95 16.01 -63.88
N LYS A 19 -9.08 16.16 -63.17
CA LYS A 19 -9.21 15.77 -61.75
C LYS A 19 -9.70 14.34 -61.61
N LEU A 20 -9.28 13.63 -60.55
CA LEU A 20 -9.74 12.28 -60.22
C LEU A 20 -11.27 12.20 -60.15
N ASP A 21 -11.86 11.33 -60.96
CA ASP A 21 -13.29 11.05 -60.94
C ASP A 21 -13.59 9.96 -59.91
N ARG A 22 -13.93 10.39 -58.69
CA ARG A 22 -14.23 9.49 -57.57
C ARG A 22 -15.43 8.59 -57.80
N LYS A 23 -16.39 8.97 -58.66
CA LYS A 23 -17.59 8.18 -58.94
C LYS A 23 -17.32 7.05 -59.94
N ALA A 24 -16.27 7.21 -60.75
CA ALA A 24 -15.83 6.21 -61.71
C ALA A 24 -14.84 5.19 -61.11
N LEU A 25 -14.46 5.35 -59.83
CA LEU A 25 -13.65 4.34 -59.14
C LEU A 25 -14.51 3.09 -58.90
N PRO A 26 -14.02 1.88 -59.25
CA PRO A 26 -14.73 0.65 -58.95
C PRO A 26 -14.92 0.48 -57.44
N ALA A 27 -16.07 -0.05 -57.04
CA ALA A 27 -16.30 -0.42 -55.65
C ALA A 27 -15.30 -1.51 -55.25
N ALA A 28 -14.71 -1.38 -54.05
CA ALA A 28 -13.93 -2.45 -53.46
C ALA A 28 -14.89 -3.59 -53.12
N ASP A 29 -14.65 -4.78 -53.67
CA ASP A 29 -15.36 -5.98 -53.25
C ASP A 29 -14.81 -6.42 -51.89
N LEU A 30 -15.54 -6.06 -50.83
CA LEU A 30 -15.17 -6.40 -49.46
C LEU A 30 -15.45 -7.88 -49.13
N THR A 31 -16.07 -8.64 -50.05
CA THR A 31 -16.33 -10.07 -49.88
C THR A 31 -15.19 -10.95 -50.37
N THR A 32 -14.33 -10.44 -51.26
CA THR A 32 -13.15 -11.17 -51.79
C THR A 32 -11.84 -10.78 -51.11
N GLY A 33 -11.86 -9.78 -50.22
CA GLY A 33 -10.74 -9.30 -49.41
C GLY A 33 -10.46 -10.11 -48.13
N GLY A 34 -10.32 -11.43 -48.27
CA GLY A 34 -9.60 -12.26 -47.29
C GLY A 34 -10.38 -12.75 -46.08
N THR A 35 -11.27 -13.72 -46.28
CA THR A 35 -11.48 -14.85 -45.37
C THR A 35 -11.16 -16.13 -46.14
N GLY A 36 -9.90 -16.32 -46.52
CA GLY A 36 -9.43 -17.70 -46.58
C GLY A 36 -9.68 -18.26 -45.18
N ARG A 37 -10.26 -19.46 -45.04
CA ARG A 37 -10.41 -20.10 -43.73
C ARG A 37 -9.03 -20.11 -43.07
N GLY A 38 -8.79 -19.14 -42.19
CA GLY A 38 -7.58 -19.03 -41.43
C GLY A 38 -7.44 -20.26 -40.55
N ARG A 39 -6.24 -20.50 -40.03
CA ARG A 39 -6.05 -21.64 -39.13
C ARG A 39 -6.91 -21.40 -37.89
N PRO A 40 -7.78 -22.34 -37.47
CA PRO A 40 -8.53 -22.16 -36.22
C PRO A 40 -7.54 -22.07 -35.03
N PRO A 41 -7.88 -21.33 -33.96
CA PRO A 41 -7.12 -21.35 -32.71
C PRO A 41 -6.93 -22.79 -32.19
N GLU A 42 -5.70 -23.25 -32.06
CA GLU A 42 -5.37 -24.62 -31.65
C GLU A 42 -4.96 -24.68 -30.18
N THR A 43 -4.11 -23.74 -29.75
CA THR A 43 -3.62 -23.71 -28.37
C THR A 43 -4.68 -23.16 -27.41
N HIS A 44 -4.51 -23.45 -26.11
CA HIS A 44 -5.41 -22.90 -25.09
C HIS A 44 -5.34 -21.36 -25.08
N THR A 45 -4.13 -20.79 -25.09
CA THR A 45 -3.91 -19.34 -25.13
C THR A 45 -4.49 -18.69 -26.38
N GLU A 46 -4.36 -19.32 -27.56
CA GLU A 46 -4.98 -18.81 -28.80
C GLU A 46 -6.51 -18.76 -28.70
N ARG A 47 -7.14 -19.81 -28.14
CA ARG A 47 -8.60 -19.84 -27.93
C ARG A 47 -9.05 -18.77 -26.95
N THR A 48 -8.36 -18.64 -25.81
CA THR A 48 -8.65 -17.60 -24.82
C THR A 48 -8.54 -16.21 -25.44
N ILE A 49 -7.47 -15.90 -26.17
CA ILE A 49 -7.31 -14.59 -26.81
C ILE A 49 -8.39 -14.34 -27.87
N ALA A 50 -8.77 -15.34 -28.66
CA ALA A 50 -9.87 -15.20 -29.62
C ALA A 50 -11.19 -14.81 -28.94
N ASP A 51 -11.55 -15.51 -27.85
CA ASP A 51 -12.77 -15.21 -27.07
C ASP A 51 -12.72 -13.80 -26.47
N LEU A 52 -11.55 -13.38 -25.99
CA LEU A 52 -11.36 -12.04 -25.43
C LEU A 52 -11.41 -10.92 -26.48
N VAL A 53 -10.95 -11.18 -27.71
CA VAL A 53 -11.07 -10.24 -28.83
C VAL A 53 -12.54 -10.06 -29.21
N VAL A 54 -13.32 -11.15 -29.27
CA VAL A 54 -14.78 -11.10 -29.50
C VAL A 54 -15.46 -10.25 -28.42
N ALA A 55 -15.11 -10.47 -27.15
CA ALA A 55 -15.65 -9.72 -26.02
C ALA A 55 -15.25 -8.23 -26.05
N ALA A 56 -13.97 -7.93 -26.30
CA ALA A 56 -13.43 -6.56 -26.31
C ALA A 56 -14.05 -5.69 -27.42
N LEU A 57 -14.42 -6.30 -28.54
CA LEU A 57 -15.02 -5.63 -29.70
C LEU A 57 -16.56 -5.63 -29.68
N GLY A 58 -17.17 -6.31 -28.71
CA GLY A 58 -18.63 -6.43 -28.63
C GLY A 58 -19.24 -7.17 -29.82
N LEU A 59 -18.53 -8.15 -30.39
CA LEU A 59 -19.01 -8.98 -31.49
C LEU A 59 -20.01 -10.03 -30.98
N ASP A 60 -20.76 -10.64 -31.90
CA ASP A 60 -21.67 -11.75 -31.56
C ASP A 60 -20.85 -12.88 -30.90
N PRO A 61 -21.25 -13.44 -29.74
CA PRO A 61 -20.54 -14.55 -29.10
C PRO A 61 -20.36 -15.80 -29.97
N ALA A 62 -21.15 -15.96 -31.04
CA ALA A 62 -20.98 -17.03 -32.02
C ALA A 62 -19.91 -16.71 -33.11
N THR A 63 -19.23 -15.57 -33.03
CA THR A 63 -18.18 -15.17 -33.96
C THR A 63 -16.94 -16.03 -33.74
N GLU A 64 -16.60 -16.86 -34.73
CA GLU A 64 -15.36 -17.64 -34.71
C GLU A 64 -14.22 -16.85 -35.37
N LEU A 65 -13.16 -16.56 -34.61
CA LEU A 65 -11.94 -15.95 -35.12
C LEU A 65 -10.90 -17.02 -35.49
N ALA A 66 -10.14 -16.78 -36.55
CA ALA A 66 -8.96 -17.55 -36.90
C ALA A 66 -7.72 -17.04 -36.13
N ALA A 67 -6.71 -17.90 -35.98
CA ALA A 67 -5.47 -17.56 -35.31
C ALA A 67 -4.67 -16.46 -36.04
N ASP A 68 -4.84 -16.33 -37.35
CA ASP A 68 -4.22 -15.28 -38.17
C ASP A 68 -5.12 -14.04 -38.36
N ASP A 69 -6.29 -13.98 -37.69
CA ASP A 69 -7.11 -12.77 -37.71
C ASP A 69 -6.40 -11.62 -37.00
N SER A 70 -6.30 -10.50 -37.72
CA SER A 70 -5.63 -9.31 -37.24
C SER A 70 -6.60 -8.41 -36.46
N TRP A 71 -6.17 -7.95 -35.28
CA TRP A 71 -6.87 -7.00 -34.41
C TRP A 71 -7.48 -5.82 -35.18
N PHE A 72 -6.69 -5.15 -36.02
CA PHE A 72 -7.17 -4.00 -36.79
C PHE A 72 -8.11 -4.38 -37.93
N ARG A 73 -8.01 -5.62 -38.45
CA ARG A 73 -8.89 -6.10 -39.53
C ARG A 73 -10.26 -6.50 -39.01
N VAL A 74 -10.35 -6.98 -37.78
CA VAL A 74 -11.62 -7.33 -37.12
C VAL A 74 -12.33 -6.15 -36.47
N GLY A 75 -11.79 -4.92 -36.63
CA GLY A 75 -12.42 -3.68 -36.17
C GLY A 75 -11.84 -3.11 -34.88
N GLY A 76 -10.72 -3.65 -34.39
CA GLY A 76 -10.02 -3.14 -33.23
C GLY A 76 -9.31 -1.80 -33.45
N ASP A 77 -9.28 -1.00 -32.41
CA ASP A 77 -8.65 0.32 -32.34
C ASP A 77 -7.88 0.51 -31.02
N SER A 78 -7.39 1.73 -30.78
CA SER A 78 -6.61 2.05 -29.58
C SER A 78 -7.43 2.03 -28.29
N ILE A 79 -8.75 2.24 -28.35
CA ILE A 79 -9.63 2.26 -27.17
C ILE A 79 -10.00 0.82 -26.81
N THR A 80 -10.43 0.04 -27.79
CA THR A 80 -10.79 -1.37 -27.63
C THR A 80 -9.56 -2.24 -27.31
N ALA A 81 -8.34 -1.81 -27.66
CA ALA A 81 -7.11 -2.49 -27.27
C ALA A 81 -6.86 -2.41 -25.76
N LEU A 82 -7.23 -1.31 -25.11
CA LEU A 82 -7.18 -1.20 -23.65
C LEU A 82 -8.14 -2.20 -22.99
N THR A 83 -9.34 -2.37 -23.56
CA THR A 83 -10.31 -3.37 -23.11
C THR A 83 -9.78 -4.79 -23.29
N LEU A 84 -9.19 -5.11 -24.45
CA LEU A 84 -8.58 -6.41 -24.70
C LEU A 84 -7.46 -6.72 -23.70
N VAL A 85 -6.57 -5.76 -23.45
CA VAL A 85 -5.49 -5.90 -22.46
C VAL A 85 -6.05 -6.16 -21.06
N ARG A 86 -7.05 -5.38 -20.63
CA ARG A 86 -7.73 -5.59 -19.34
C ARG A 86 -8.33 -6.99 -19.21
N LEU A 87 -9.05 -7.45 -20.23
CA LEU A 87 -9.67 -8.78 -20.23
C LEU A 87 -8.62 -9.90 -20.25
N ALA A 88 -7.53 -9.72 -21.01
CA ALA A 88 -6.42 -10.67 -21.07
C ALA A 88 -5.73 -10.82 -19.71
N HIS A 89 -5.51 -9.71 -19.00
CA HIS A 89 -4.96 -9.73 -17.65
C HIS A 89 -5.88 -10.47 -16.67
N GLY A 90 -7.20 -10.22 -16.73
CA GLY A 90 -8.19 -10.96 -15.94
C GLY A 90 -8.25 -12.47 -16.25
N ALA A 91 -7.74 -12.89 -17.41
CA ALA A 91 -7.61 -14.29 -17.81
C ALA A 91 -6.19 -14.86 -17.56
N GLY A 92 -5.31 -14.13 -16.85
CA GLY A 92 -3.95 -14.56 -16.54
C GLY A 92 -2.95 -14.44 -17.70
N LEU A 93 -3.27 -13.68 -18.75
CA LEU A 93 -2.43 -13.47 -19.93
C LEU A 93 -1.77 -12.10 -19.89
N SER A 94 -0.43 -12.07 -19.82
CA SER A 94 0.33 -10.81 -19.80
C SER A 94 0.62 -10.30 -21.22
N ILE A 95 -0.18 -9.32 -21.67
CA ILE A 95 0.04 -8.57 -22.91
C ILE A 95 -0.13 -7.07 -22.65
N THR A 96 0.63 -6.22 -23.36
CA THR A 96 0.55 -4.76 -23.24
C THR A 96 -0.18 -4.14 -24.42
N ASN A 97 -0.60 -2.88 -24.29
CA ASN A 97 -1.14 -2.14 -25.43
C ASN A 97 -0.11 -2.06 -26.57
N ARG A 98 1.19 -1.93 -26.27
CA ARG A 98 2.23 -1.99 -27.29
C ARG A 98 2.23 -3.32 -28.04
N ASP A 99 2.09 -4.43 -27.30
CA ASP A 99 2.06 -5.77 -27.88
C ASP A 99 0.87 -5.93 -28.85
N VAL A 100 -0.31 -5.36 -28.57
CA VAL A 100 -1.47 -5.39 -29.48
C VAL A 100 -1.18 -4.72 -30.84
N PHE A 101 -0.38 -3.66 -30.85
CA PHE A 101 -0.01 -2.96 -32.09
C PHE A 101 1.14 -3.64 -32.83
N GLU A 102 2.03 -4.32 -32.12
CA GLU A 102 3.23 -4.97 -32.67
C GLU A 102 2.95 -6.41 -33.13
N TYR A 103 2.17 -7.15 -32.35
CA TYR A 103 1.80 -8.55 -32.55
C TYR A 103 0.31 -8.61 -32.89
N GLN A 104 -0.01 -8.37 -34.15
CA GLN A 104 -1.34 -7.94 -34.55
C GLN A 104 -2.36 -9.05 -34.71
N THR A 105 -1.95 -10.33 -34.65
CA THR A 105 -2.86 -11.48 -34.81
C THR A 105 -3.06 -12.26 -33.52
N VAL A 106 -4.14 -13.04 -33.43
CA VAL A 106 -4.45 -13.92 -32.28
C VAL A 106 -3.28 -14.85 -31.94
N GLU A 107 -2.66 -15.48 -32.93
CA GLU A 107 -1.47 -16.34 -32.77
C GLU A 107 -0.27 -15.58 -32.21
N GLN A 108 0.00 -14.39 -32.75
CA GLN A 108 1.16 -13.60 -32.31
C GLN A 108 0.96 -13.08 -30.88
N LEU A 109 -0.26 -12.67 -30.54
CA LEU A 109 -0.62 -12.29 -29.18
C LEU A 109 -0.54 -13.46 -28.22
N ALA A 110 -0.98 -14.65 -28.63
CA ALA A 110 -0.89 -15.86 -27.80
C ALA A 110 0.56 -16.26 -27.56
N SER A 111 1.39 -16.22 -28.60
CA SER A 111 2.82 -16.48 -28.48
C SER A 111 3.52 -15.45 -27.59
N ARG A 112 3.11 -14.18 -27.68
CA ARG A 112 3.65 -13.09 -26.85
C ARG A 112 3.22 -13.25 -25.39
N ALA A 113 1.95 -13.54 -25.14
CA ALA A 113 1.43 -13.84 -23.81
C ALA A 113 2.15 -15.03 -23.18
N ASP A 114 2.30 -16.13 -23.92
CA ASP A 114 3.05 -17.30 -23.48
C ASP A 114 4.52 -16.97 -23.22
N SER A 115 5.15 -16.11 -24.03
CA SER A 115 6.55 -15.71 -23.86
C SER A 115 6.74 -14.77 -22.68
N ASN A 116 5.83 -13.82 -22.46
CA ASN A 116 5.83 -12.95 -21.29
C ASN A 116 5.61 -13.77 -20.02
N ASN A 117 4.70 -14.75 -20.07
CA ASN A 117 4.45 -15.67 -18.98
C ASN A 117 5.62 -16.66 -18.75
N ARG A 118 6.38 -17.04 -19.79
CA ARG A 118 7.61 -17.86 -19.66
C ARG A 118 8.83 -17.04 -19.20
N GLY A 119 8.93 -15.76 -19.58
CA GLY A 119 9.93 -14.83 -19.06
C GLY A 119 9.69 -14.45 -17.59
N ARG A 120 8.46 -14.64 -17.10
CA ARG A 120 8.04 -14.47 -15.71
C ARG A 120 8.65 -15.52 -14.75
N ASP A 121 9.11 -16.66 -15.27
CA ASP A 121 9.72 -17.75 -14.49
C ASP A 121 11.20 -17.49 -14.12
N GLU A 122 11.88 -16.49 -14.71
CA GLU A 122 13.33 -16.28 -14.45
C GLU A 122 13.79 -14.84 -14.19
N SER A 123 12.92 -13.82 -14.08
CA SER A 123 13.40 -12.45 -13.79
C SER A 123 12.62 -11.73 -12.69
N SER A 124 13.30 -11.56 -11.56
CA SER A 124 12.94 -10.82 -10.33
C SER A 124 11.75 -11.36 -9.52
N THR A 125 12.02 -12.32 -8.66
CA THR A 125 11.22 -12.56 -7.46
C THR A 125 11.58 -11.53 -6.39
N PHE A 126 10.58 -11.06 -5.66
CA PHE A 126 10.75 -10.08 -4.60
C PHE A 126 10.34 -10.72 -3.28
N MET A 127 11.20 -10.58 -2.27
CA MET A 127 10.91 -11.04 -0.91
C MET A 127 11.65 -10.19 0.10
N THR A 128 10.91 -9.52 0.97
CA THR A 128 11.47 -8.79 2.11
C THR A 128 11.35 -9.63 3.39
N PRO A 129 12.20 -9.39 4.41
CA PRO A 129 12.07 -10.09 5.69
C PRO A 129 10.68 -9.96 6.32
N LEU A 130 10.04 -8.79 6.21
CA LEU A 130 8.68 -8.59 6.72
C LEU A 130 7.67 -9.45 5.97
N ILE A 131 7.66 -9.41 4.63
CA ILE A 131 6.71 -10.20 3.83
C ILE A 131 6.92 -11.69 4.07
N ALA A 132 8.17 -12.15 4.15
CA ALA A 132 8.48 -13.54 4.51
C ALA A 132 7.94 -13.90 5.90
N ALA A 133 8.18 -13.06 6.90
CA ALA A 133 7.69 -13.27 8.26
C ALA A 133 6.15 -13.29 8.34
N GLU A 134 5.48 -12.41 7.59
CA GLU A 134 4.02 -12.36 7.47
C GLU A 134 3.48 -13.63 6.81
N LEU A 135 4.06 -14.08 5.69
CA LEU A 135 3.65 -15.31 5.01
C LEU A 135 3.91 -16.58 5.83
N SER A 136 4.99 -16.63 6.61
CA SER A 136 5.28 -17.75 7.51
C SER A 136 4.29 -17.83 8.67
N ALA A 137 3.83 -16.68 9.15
CA ALA A 137 2.90 -16.64 10.26
C ALA A 137 1.45 -16.84 9.76
N ASN A 138 1.04 -16.04 8.79
CA ASN A 138 -0.34 -15.92 8.37
C ASN A 138 -0.77 -16.98 7.33
N LYS A 139 -1.77 -17.78 7.69
CA LYS A 139 -2.38 -18.77 6.79
C LYS A 139 -3.38 -18.19 5.78
N ALA A 140 -3.78 -16.92 5.94
CA ALA A 140 -4.74 -16.21 5.11
C ALA A 140 -4.16 -14.84 4.65
N PRO A 141 -3.18 -14.83 3.71
CA PRO A 141 -2.45 -13.62 3.30
C PRO A 141 -3.36 -12.47 2.85
N ASN A 142 -4.49 -12.78 2.19
CA ASN A 142 -5.45 -11.79 1.69
C ASN A 142 -6.15 -10.95 2.77
N THR A 143 -6.03 -11.33 4.05
CA THR A 143 -6.61 -10.56 5.17
C THR A 143 -5.79 -9.30 5.52
N LEU A 144 -4.56 -9.19 5.00
CA LEU A 144 -3.62 -8.09 5.28
C LEU A 144 -3.94 -6.86 4.44
N ARG A 145 -4.21 -5.72 5.08
CA ARG A 145 -4.65 -4.51 4.36
C ARG A 145 -4.25 -3.21 5.03
N HIS A 146 -4.58 -2.12 4.36
CA HIS A 146 -4.61 -0.76 4.87
C HIS A 146 -5.88 -0.11 4.34
N SER A 147 -6.72 0.41 5.23
CA SER A 147 -7.97 1.06 4.86
C SER A 147 -7.94 2.54 5.22
N TYR A 148 -8.24 3.39 4.25
CA TYR A 148 -8.30 4.84 4.39
C TYR A 148 -9.75 5.29 4.27
N ILE A 149 -10.28 5.90 5.33
CA ILE A 149 -11.60 6.52 5.31
C ILE A 149 -11.39 8.03 5.29
N VAL A 150 -11.73 8.66 4.17
CA VAL A 150 -11.38 10.04 3.87
C VAL A 150 -12.65 10.83 3.60
N GLU A 151 -12.88 11.90 4.37
CA GLU A 151 -13.93 12.85 4.06
C GLU A 151 -13.52 13.72 2.86
N LEU A 152 -14.46 13.96 1.94
CA LEU A 152 -14.23 14.64 0.67
C LEU A 152 -15.02 15.95 0.59
N PRO A 153 -14.66 16.89 -0.32
CA PRO A 153 -15.51 18.03 -0.64
C PRO A 153 -16.91 17.60 -1.12
N GLY A 154 -17.93 18.39 -0.79
CA GLY A 154 -19.32 18.07 -1.11
C GLY A 154 -19.67 18.05 -2.60
N ASP A 155 -18.82 18.63 -3.43
CA ASP A 155 -18.94 18.73 -4.89
C ASP A 155 -18.02 17.75 -5.64
N VAL A 156 -17.59 16.67 -4.98
CA VAL A 156 -16.75 15.65 -5.61
C VAL A 156 -17.46 15.02 -6.81
N ASP A 157 -16.75 14.95 -7.93
CA ASP A 157 -17.16 14.28 -9.16
C ASP A 157 -16.69 12.83 -9.10
N ARG A 158 -17.65 11.89 -9.16
CA ARG A 158 -17.40 10.46 -9.04
C ARG A 158 -16.53 9.93 -10.17
N GLU A 159 -16.85 10.25 -11.43
CA GLU A 159 -16.12 9.72 -12.59
C GLU A 159 -14.68 10.23 -12.59
N ARG A 160 -14.51 11.49 -12.19
CA ARG A 160 -13.19 12.10 -12.04
C ARG A 160 -12.40 11.49 -10.88
N LEU A 161 -13.05 11.16 -9.77
CA LEU A 161 -12.41 10.49 -8.63
C LEU A 161 -11.95 9.08 -9.01
N GLU A 162 -12.79 8.30 -9.69
CA GLU A 162 -12.44 6.98 -10.19
C GLU A 162 -11.23 7.04 -11.14
N ALA A 163 -11.25 7.97 -12.10
CA ALA A 163 -10.12 8.17 -13.01
C ALA A 163 -8.83 8.55 -12.27
N ALA A 164 -8.94 9.41 -11.23
CA ALA A 164 -7.79 9.83 -10.44
C ALA A 164 -7.20 8.69 -9.60
N ILE A 165 -8.03 7.87 -8.95
CA ILE A 165 -7.59 6.69 -8.19
C ILE A 165 -6.84 5.73 -9.11
N ASN A 166 -7.44 5.38 -10.26
CA ASN A 166 -6.82 4.45 -11.21
C ASN A 166 -5.52 5.01 -11.82
N ALA A 167 -5.44 6.32 -12.04
CA ALA A 167 -4.21 6.96 -12.52
C ALA A 167 -3.08 6.99 -11.46
N VAL A 168 -3.42 7.16 -10.17
CA VAL A 168 -2.45 7.03 -9.08
C VAL A 168 -1.97 5.59 -8.96
N VAL A 169 -2.88 4.61 -8.95
CA VAL A 169 -2.54 3.17 -8.88
C VAL A 169 -1.63 2.77 -10.03
N ALA A 170 -1.96 3.16 -11.26
CA ALA A 170 -1.17 2.82 -12.45
C ALA A 170 0.25 3.44 -12.47
N ARG A 171 0.53 4.45 -11.63
CA ARG A 171 1.84 5.09 -11.51
C ARG A 171 2.79 4.33 -10.59
N HIS A 172 2.26 3.55 -9.65
CA HIS A 172 3.06 2.92 -8.60
C HIS A 172 3.19 1.42 -8.86
N SER A 173 4.39 0.97 -9.24
CA SER A 173 4.66 -0.43 -9.61
C SER A 173 4.40 -1.42 -8.47
N ALA A 174 4.33 -0.95 -7.22
CA ALA A 174 3.91 -1.75 -6.07
C ALA A 174 2.55 -2.45 -6.30
N PHE A 175 1.59 -1.80 -6.95
CA PHE A 175 0.26 -2.37 -7.22
C PHE A 175 0.28 -3.48 -8.30
N GLY A 176 1.41 -3.64 -8.99
CA GLY A 176 1.70 -4.77 -9.90
C GLY A 176 2.16 -6.03 -9.16
N LEU A 177 2.49 -5.96 -7.87
CA LEU A 177 2.95 -7.14 -7.13
C LEU A 177 1.83 -8.17 -6.95
N ARG A 178 2.16 -9.44 -7.16
CA ARG A 178 1.32 -10.61 -6.91
C ARG A 178 2.07 -11.70 -6.16
N LEU A 179 1.38 -12.38 -5.26
CA LEU A 179 1.88 -13.57 -4.59
C LEU A 179 1.82 -14.76 -5.55
N HIS A 180 2.95 -15.41 -5.73
CA HIS A 180 3.11 -16.58 -6.57
C HIS A 180 3.79 -17.69 -5.76
N ARG A 181 3.61 -18.94 -6.19
CA ARG A 181 4.38 -20.07 -5.64
C ARG A 181 5.39 -20.53 -6.66
N ASP A 182 6.67 -20.37 -6.33
CA ASP A 182 7.76 -20.87 -7.15
C ASP A 182 7.83 -22.39 -7.04
N THR A 183 7.22 -23.07 -8.01
CA THR A 183 7.21 -24.53 -8.11
C THR A 183 8.58 -25.12 -8.46
N THR A 184 9.53 -24.32 -8.94
CA THR A 184 10.90 -24.75 -9.24
C THR A 184 11.80 -24.73 -8.01
N SER A 185 11.57 -23.80 -7.08
CA SER A 185 12.31 -23.67 -5.82
C SER A 185 11.60 -24.29 -4.60
N GLY A 186 10.86 -25.39 -4.80
CA GLY A 186 10.24 -26.15 -3.71
C GLY A 186 8.92 -25.56 -3.19
N ASP A 187 8.12 -24.95 -4.06
CA ASP A 187 6.78 -24.39 -3.77
C ASP A 187 6.82 -23.22 -2.77
N LYS A 188 7.90 -22.43 -2.81
CA LYS A 188 8.08 -21.29 -1.91
C LYS A 188 7.24 -20.11 -2.37
N PRO A 189 6.55 -19.40 -1.46
CA PRO A 189 5.84 -18.19 -1.81
C PRO A 189 6.82 -17.06 -2.13
N VAL A 190 6.59 -16.38 -3.25
CA VAL A 190 7.38 -15.24 -3.74
C VAL A 190 6.45 -14.15 -4.24
N LEU A 191 6.87 -12.88 -4.17
CA LEU A 191 6.18 -11.84 -4.93
C LEU A 191 6.79 -11.72 -6.32
N ILE A 192 5.94 -11.49 -7.31
CA ILE A 192 6.32 -11.19 -8.69
C ILE A 192 5.62 -9.93 -9.14
N ASP A 193 6.27 -9.14 -9.99
CA ASP A 193 5.65 -8.00 -10.64
C ASP A 193 4.91 -8.45 -11.91
N VAL A 194 3.64 -8.05 -12.04
CA VAL A 194 2.81 -8.32 -13.23
C VAL A 194 2.70 -7.12 -14.16
N GLY A 195 3.39 -6.02 -13.82
CA GLY A 195 3.38 -4.76 -14.56
C GLY A 195 2.13 -3.93 -14.24
N LEU A 196 1.41 -3.52 -15.29
CA LEU A 196 0.28 -2.60 -15.14
C LEU A 196 -0.88 -3.24 -14.37
N THR A 197 -1.34 -2.53 -13.34
CA THR A 197 -2.55 -2.89 -12.59
C THR A 197 -3.81 -2.58 -13.41
N PRO A 198 -4.73 -3.54 -13.57
CA PRO A 198 -6.03 -3.29 -14.20
C PRO A 198 -6.81 -2.19 -13.46
N PRO A 199 -7.54 -1.31 -14.18
CA PRO A 199 -8.38 -0.31 -13.52
C PRO A 199 -9.54 -0.98 -12.79
N GLU A 200 -9.76 -0.54 -11.55
CA GLU A 200 -10.84 -1.01 -10.68
C GLU A 200 -11.96 0.04 -10.63
N PRO A 201 -13.24 -0.37 -10.68
CA PRO A 201 -14.37 0.54 -10.58
C PRO A 201 -14.42 1.19 -9.18
N LEU A 202 -14.90 2.42 -9.12
CA LEU A 202 -15.26 3.07 -7.86
C LEU A 202 -16.71 2.71 -7.55
N ASP A 203 -16.89 1.86 -6.53
CA ASP A 203 -18.21 1.54 -6.02
C ASP A 203 -18.90 2.80 -5.51
N HIS A 204 -20.22 2.89 -5.71
CA HIS A 204 -21.02 3.96 -5.13
C HIS A 204 -22.02 3.33 -4.18
N VAL A 205 -21.93 3.77 -2.93
CA VAL A 205 -22.77 3.29 -1.84
C VAL A 205 -23.73 4.42 -1.51
N ASP A 206 -25.01 4.13 -1.71
CA ASP A 206 -26.06 5.12 -1.63
C ASP A 206 -26.34 5.49 -0.16
N VAL A 207 -26.86 6.70 0.03
CA VAL A 207 -27.03 7.33 1.34
C VAL A 207 -27.83 6.45 2.31
N THR A 208 -28.82 5.71 1.81
CA THR A 208 -29.71 4.87 2.63
C THR A 208 -29.02 3.69 3.28
N ASP A 209 -27.84 3.30 2.79
CA ASP A 209 -27.17 2.07 3.17
C ASP A 209 -26.09 2.29 4.25
N VAL A 210 -25.70 3.55 4.50
CA VAL A 210 -24.67 3.89 5.49
C VAL A 210 -25.12 5.08 6.34
N GLN A 211 -25.57 4.79 7.56
CA GLN A 211 -26.09 5.79 8.51
C GLN A 211 -25.25 5.88 9.79
N SER A 212 -24.38 4.89 10.02
CA SER A 212 -23.56 4.73 11.22
C SER A 212 -22.09 4.46 10.91
N ILE A 213 -21.23 4.52 11.94
CA ILE A 213 -19.81 4.14 11.81
C ILE A 213 -19.71 2.63 11.55
N GLU A 214 -20.61 1.84 12.12
CA GLU A 214 -20.71 0.40 11.95
C GLU A 214 -20.95 0.01 10.48
N ASP A 215 -21.77 0.77 9.75
CA ASP A 215 -22.02 0.53 8.32
C ASP A 215 -20.77 0.81 7.48
N ILE A 216 -20.01 1.86 7.81
CA ILE A 216 -18.74 2.18 7.15
C ILE A 216 -17.73 1.03 7.38
N LEU A 217 -17.68 0.51 8.60
CA LEU A 217 -16.82 -0.61 8.98
C LEU A 217 -17.26 -1.94 8.34
N GLU A 218 -18.54 -2.14 8.09
CA GLU A 218 -19.03 -3.30 7.33
C GLU A 218 -18.62 -3.21 5.86
N LEU A 219 -18.74 -2.02 5.24
CA LEU A 219 -18.29 -1.80 3.88
C LEU A 219 -16.77 -2.02 3.74
N GLU A 220 -15.98 -1.50 4.68
CA GLU A 220 -14.54 -1.72 4.76
C GLU A 220 -14.20 -3.21 4.82
N ARG A 221 -14.91 -3.98 5.66
CA ARG A 221 -14.73 -5.43 5.77
C ARG A 221 -15.08 -6.17 4.48
N ARG A 222 -16.17 -5.77 3.81
CA ARG A 222 -16.50 -6.32 2.50
C ARG A 222 -15.38 -6.07 1.49
N TYR A 223 -14.86 -4.86 1.40
CA TYR A 223 -13.74 -4.55 0.51
C TYR A 223 -12.47 -5.31 0.84
N ALA A 224 -12.22 -5.55 2.13
CA ALA A 224 -11.13 -6.40 2.59
C ALA A 224 -11.28 -7.85 2.10
N ASP A 225 -12.48 -8.43 2.23
CA ASP A 225 -12.76 -9.82 1.84
C ASP A 225 -12.68 -10.03 0.31
N GLU A 226 -12.80 -8.96 -0.47
CA GLU A 226 -12.67 -8.98 -1.93
C GLU A 226 -11.21 -8.86 -2.41
N LEU A 227 -10.24 -8.55 -1.54
CA LEU A 227 -8.83 -8.46 -1.92
C LEU A 227 -8.24 -9.84 -2.21
N ASP A 228 -7.42 -9.92 -3.26
CA ASP A 228 -6.62 -11.11 -3.56
C ASP A 228 -5.23 -10.72 -4.03
N ILE A 229 -4.20 -11.05 -3.24
CA ILE A 229 -2.82 -10.76 -3.62
C ILE A 229 -2.29 -11.71 -4.69
N THR A 230 -2.98 -12.82 -4.98
CA THR A 230 -2.54 -13.81 -6.00
C THR A 230 -2.92 -13.35 -7.40
N ASP A 231 -4.21 -13.04 -7.59
CA ASP A 231 -4.77 -12.73 -8.91
C ASP A 231 -5.24 -11.28 -9.04
N GLY A 232 -5.37 -10.57 -7.91
CA GLY A 232 -6.06 -9.29 -7.85
C GLY A 232 -7.56 -9.46 -7.55
N PRO A 233 -8.22 -8.40 -7.10
CA PRO A 233 -7.72 -7.03 -6.96
C PRO A 233 -6.78 -6.84 -5.75
N VAL A 234 -5.83 -5.91 -5.84
CA VAL A 234 -4.99 -5.51 -4.69
C VAL A 234 -5.49 -4.22 -4.02
N HIS A 235 -6.55 -3.61 -4.54
CA HIS A 235 -7.27 -2.52 -3.89
C HIS A 235 -8.77 -2.52 -4.26
N ARG A 236 -9.56 -1.93 -3.37
CA ARG A 236 -11.00 -1.69 -3.52
C ARG A 236 -11.32 -0.29 -3.01
N SER A 237 -12.23 0.40 -3.68
CA SER A 237 -12.62 1.75 -3.28
C SER A 237 -14.11 1.98 -3.44
N GLY A 238 -14.70 2.70 -2.49
CA GLY A 238 -16.10 3.09 -2.48
C GLY A 238 -16.31 4.54 -2.12
N LEU A 239 -17.25 5.20 -2.79
CA LEU A 239 -17.73 6.53 -2.47
C LEU A 239 -19.07 6.42 -1.76
N ILE A 240 -19.12 6.85 -0.50
CA ILE A 240 -20.32 6.95 0.31
C ILE A 240 -20.86 8.37 0.21
N THR A 241 -22.03 8.53 -0.42
CA THR A 241 -22.77 9.78 -0.38
C THR A 241 -23.63 9.85 0.88
N ARG A 242 -23.75 11.01 1.53
CA ARG A 242 -24.55 11.19 2.77
C ARG A 242 -25.65 12.23 2.57
N GLU A 243 -26.81 12.02 3.19
CA GLU A 243 -28.01 12.90 3.08
C GLU A 243 -27.74 14.25 3.75
N SER A 244 -27.01 14.19 4.86
CA SER A 244 -26.45 15.35 5.54
C SER A 244 -24.99 15.07 5.85
N GLY A 245 -24.11 15.97 5.43
CA GLY A 245 -22.67 15.83 5.60
C GLY A 245 -21.92 15.70 4.28
N ARG A 246 -20.60 15.54 4.39
CA ARG A 246 -19.70 15.41 3.26
C ARG A 246 -19.59 13.95 2.82
N PRO A 247 -19.32 13.69 1.53
CA PRO A 247 -19.08 12.33 1.05
C PRO A 247 -17.80 11.75 1.66
N LEU A 248 -17.76 10.42 1.78
CA LEU A 248 -16.61 9.68 2.30
C LEU A 248 -16.06 8.75 1.22
N LEU A 249 -14.75 8.76 1.01
CA LEU A 249 -14.02 7.71 0.30
C LEU A 249 -13.62 6.64 1.32
N VAL A 250 -13.93 5.38 1.04
CA VAL A 250 -13.32 4.22 1.67
C VAL A 250 -12.38 3.60 0.66
N TRP A 251 -11.07 3.56 0.94
CA TRP A 251 -10.07 2.99 0.05
C TRP A 251 -9.24 1.95 0.79
N THR A 252 -9.45 0.69 0.43
CA THR A 252 -8.83 -0.47 1.07
C THR A 252 -7.79 -1.09 0.12
N ILE A 253 -6.57 -1.28 0.60
CA ILE A 253 -5.41 -1.69 -0.21
C ILE A 253 -4.67 -2.82 0.49
N HIS A 254 -4.18 -3.82 -0.25
CA HIS A 254 -3.45 -4.94 0.32
C HIS A 254 -2.10 -4.51 0.94
N GLN A 255 -1.76 -5.00 2.14
CA GLN A 255 -0.56 -4.57 2.89
C GLN A 255 0.76 -4.87 2.17
N PHE A 256 0.80 -5.84 1.25
CA PHE A 256 2.03 -6.12 0.50
C PHE A 256 2.37 -5.06 -0.56
N VAL A 257 1.41 -4.22 -0.95
CA VAL A 257 1.63 -3.20 -1.98
C VAL A 257 1.75 -1.79 -1.40
N VAL A 258 1.43 -1.58 -0.11
CA VAL A 258 1.55 -0.28 0.56
C VAL A 258 1.97 -0.44 2.02
N ASP A 259 2.57 0.61 2.57
CA ASP A 259 2.85 0.77 3.99
C ASP A 259 2.20 2.05 4.55
N ARG A 260 2.33 2.28 5.87
CA ARG A 260 1.73 3.48 6.48
C ARG A 260 2.25 4.80 5.90
N PRO A 261 3.56 5.02 5.71
CA PRO A 261 4.02 6.26 5.08
C PRO A 261 3.53 6.44 3.64
N SER A 262 3.25 5.35 2.90
CA SER A 262 2.66 5.42 1.55
C SER A 262 1.31 6.14 1.54
N ARG A 263 0.56 6.14 2.64
CA ARG A 263 -0.74 6.83 2.76
C ARG A 263 -0.64 8.30 2.38
N ALA A 264 0.31 9.04 2.93
CA ALA A 264 0.43 10.47 2.68
C ALA A 264 0.71 10.74 1.19
N ILE A 265 1.61 9.95 0.60
CA ILE A 265 1.96 10.05 -0.83
C ILE A 265 0.73 9.79 -1.70
N LEU A 266 0.00 8.69 -1.43
CA LEU A 266 -1.18 8.31 -2.20
C LEU A 266 -2.29 9.37 -2.13
N LEU A 267 -2.55 9.93 -0.94
CA LEU A 267 -3.59 10.93 -0.75
C LEU A 267 -3.22 12.29 -1.35
N ASP A 268 -1.96 12.73 -1.22
CA ASP A 268 -1.46 13.95 -1.83
C ASP A 268 -1.53 13.84 -3.37
N GLU A 269 -1.04 12.72 -3.93
CA GLU A 269 -1.10 12.48 -5.37
C GLU A 269 -2.52 12.33 -5.89
N LEU A 270 -3.45 11.76 -5.10
CA LEU A 270 -4.86 11.67 -5.46
C LEU A 270 -5.47 13.06 -5.60
N GLY A 271 -5.22 13.96 -4.65
CA GLY A 271 -5.69 15.35 -4.72
C GLY A 271 -5.16 16.10 -5.95
N ASP A 272 -3.86 15.97 -6.21
CA ASP A 272 -3.19 16.58 -7.37
C ASP A 272 -3.69 16.00 -8.69
N THR A 273 -3.81 14.67 -8.78
CA THR A 273 -4.25 13.98 -9.98
C THR A 273 -5.70 14.34 -10.27
N TYR A 274 -6.58 14.28 -9.26
CA TYR A 274 -7.97 14.72 -9.36
C TYR A 274 -8.04 16.13 -9.93
N ALA A 275 -7.27 17.10 -9.41
CA ALA A 275 -7.25 18.47 -9.92
C ALA A 275 -6.85 18.58 -11.40
N ARG A 276 -6.05 17.65 -11.93
CA ARG A 276 -5.52 17.67 -13.30
C ARG A 276 -6.27 16.83 -14.33
N VAL A 277 -7.17 15.91 -13.94
CA VAL A 277 -7.90 15.00 -14.86
C VAL A 277 -8.63 15.74 -16.02
N ILE A 278 -8.84 17.05 -15.93
CA ILE A 278 -9.41 17.88 -17.00
C ILE A 278 -8.52 17.97 -18.27
N ASP A 279 -7.19 17.76 -18.19
CA ASP A 279 -6.28 18.05 -19.31
C ASP A 279 -5.83 16.82 -20.14
N GLY A 280 -6.30 15.61 -19.81
CA GLY A 280 -5.96 14.41 -20.60
C GLY A 280 -4.49 14.00 -20.55
N ASP A 281 -3.75 14.41 -19.51
CA ASP A 281 -2.37 14.02 -19.31
C ASP A 281 -2.25 12.51 -19.10
N ALA A 282 -1.39 11.88 -19.91
CA ALA A 282 -1.03 10.48 -19.76
C ALA A 282 -0.39 10.24 -18.38
N PRO A 283 -0.56 9.05 -17.77
CA PRO A 283 0.07 8.74 -16.50
C PRO A 283 1.60 8.97 -16.59
N ALA A 284 2.15 9.62 -15.56
CA ALA A 284 3.60 9.75 -15.38
C ALA A 284 4.26 8.36 -15.36
N SER A 285 5.55 8.31 -15.71
CA SER A 285 6.38 7.09 -15.68
C SER A 285 6.20 6.31 -14.38
N SER A 286 6.11 4.98 -14.47
CA SER A 286 5.99 4.10 -13.33
C SER A 286 7.16 4.27 -12.34
N ASP A 287 6.86 4.33 -11.04
CA ASP A 287 7.87 4.36 -9.98
C ASP A 287 8.29 2.93 -9.60
N ASP A 288 9.41 2.47 -10.18
CA ASP A 288 9.99 1.14 -9.90
C ASP A 288 10.92 1.13 -8.66
N THR A 289 10.91 2.21 -7.86
CA THR A 289 11.83 2.36 -6.72
C THR A 289 11.62 1.27 -5.66
N VAL A 290 10.37 0.87 -5.39
CA VAL A 290 10.08 -0.24 -4.47
C VAL A 290 10.64 -1.57 -4.98
N LEU A 291 10.50 -1.86 -6.27
CA LEU A 291 10.96 -3.10 -6.87
C LEU A 291 12.49 -3.17 -6.80
N SER A 292 13.16 -2.06 -7.13
CA SER A 292 14.61 -1.92 -7.01
C SER A 292 15.08 -2.09 -5.56
N TRP A 293 14.35 -1.54 -4.59
CA TRP A 293 14.66 -1.69 -3.16
C TRP A 293 14.49 -3.14 -2.68
N MET A 294 13.38 -3.79 -3.04
CA MET A 294 13.11 -5.19 -2.70
C MET A 294 14.17 -6.13 -3.28
N GLN A 295 14.59 -5.91 -4.54
CA GLN A 295 15.66 -6.70 -5.18
C GLN A 295 16.99 -6.63 -4.42
N ASN A 296 17.36 -5.44 -3.95
CA ASN A 296 18.59 -5.27 -3.17
C ASN A 296 18.53 -6.03 -1.84
N LEU A 297 17.38 -6.03 -1.16
CA LEU A 297 17.19 -6.79 0.08
C LEU A 297 17.17 -8.31 -0.13
N SER A 298 16.52 -8.78 -1.20
CA SER A 298 16.48 -10.20 -1.55
C SER A 298 17.88 -10.75 -1.89
N GLY A 299 18.80 -9.91 -2.37
CA GLY A 299 20.21 -10.26 -2.61
C GLY A 299 21.02 -10.53 -1.34
N ASP A 300 20.67 -9.88 -0.20
CA ASP A 300 21.34 -10.05 1.09
C ASP A 300 20.70 -11.15 1.96
N ALA A 301 19.41 -11.42 1.75
CA ALA A 301 18.60 -12.38 2.53
C ALA A 301 18.91 -13.87 2.27
N SER A 302 19.73 -14.21 1.27
CA SER A 302 20.12 -15.61 1.00
C SER A 302 21.07 -16.22 2.05
N SER A 303 21.35 -15.50 3.14
CA SER A 303 22.35 -15.87 4.16
C SER A 303 21.76 -16.28 5.51
N SER A 304 20.49 -16.02 5.79
CA SER A 304 19.85 -16.42 7.05
C SER A 304 18.67 -17.37 6.79
N GLU A 305 18.86 -18.66 7.10
CA GLU A 305 17.74 -19.58 7.30
C GLU A 305 16.82 -18.98 8.37
N VAL A 306 15.65 -18.50 7.94
CA VAL A 306 14.56 -18.22 8.87
C VAL A 306 14.16 -19.56 9.46
N ALA A 307 14.69 -19.86 10.65
CA ALA A 307 14.32 -21.06 11.38
C ALA A 307 12.80 -21.03 11.62
N GLU A 308 12.08 -22.01 11.07
CA GLU A 308 10.70 -22.29 11.40
C GLU A 308 10.64 -22.72 12.87
N ASP A 309 10.54 -21.76 13.81
CA ASP A 309 10.17 -22.11 15.17
C ASP A 309 8.66 -22.39 15.20
N SER A 310 8.36 -23.67 15.02
CA SER A 310 7.06 -24.32 15.06
C SER A 310 6.44 -24.40 16.47
N SER A 311 6.87 -23.56 17.41
CA SER A 311 6.25 -23.52 18.73
C SER A 311 4.93 -22.75 18.66
N ASP A 312 3.87 -23.50 18.39
CA ASP A 312 2.44 -23.13 18.43
C ASP A 312 2.03 -22.66 19.84
N ARG A 313 2.57 -21.52 20.27
CA ARG A 313 2.19 -20.84 21.52
C ARG A 313 1.18 -19.76 21.21
N GLY A 314 -0.04 -20.20 20.92
CA GLY A 314 -1.23 -19.36 20.95
C GLY A 314 -1.36 -18.44 19.73
N CYS A 315 -1.41 -19.04 18.54
CA CYS A 315 -1.90 -18.37 17.35
C CYS A 315 -3.30 -17.78 17.62
N ALA A 316 -3.40 -16.46 17.69
CA ALA A 316 -4.66 -15.78 17.97
C ALA A 316 -5.48 -15.63 16.68
N HIS A 317 -6.22 -16.69 16.31
CA HIS A 317 -7.28 -16.58 15.31
C HIS A 317 -8.40 -15.61 15.76
N ASP A 318 -8.52 -15.36 17.07
CA ASP A 318 -9.56 -14.54 17.71
C ASP A 318 -8.97 -13.34 18.50
N ALA A 319 -8.06 -12.57 17.89
CA ALA A 319 -7.58 -11.31 18.49
C ALA A 319 -8.70 -10.25 18.50
N TYR A 320 -8.67 -9.36 19.49
CA TYR A 320 -9.60 -8.22 19.56
C TYR A 320 -8.83 -6.90 19.56
N ASP A 321 -9.47 -5.87 19.00
CA ASP A 321 -8.92 -4.53 18.89
C ASP A 321 -9.60 -3.59 19.90
N THR A 322 -8.83 -2.67 20.47
CA THR A 322 -9.34 -1.58 21.31
C THR A 322 -8.65 -0.30 20.92
N VAL A 323 -9.45 0.73 20.62
CA VAL A 323 -8.94 2.07 20.31
C VAL A 323 -8.88 2.89 21.60
N LEU A 324 -7.69 3.39 21.91
CA LEU A 324 -7.43 4.22 23.09
C LEU A 324 -6.77 5.52 22.67
N CYS A 325 -7.22 6.63 23.26
CA CYS A 325 -6.72 7.95 22.92
C CYS A 325 -5.95 8.56 24.09
N VAL A 326 -4.80 9.14 23.81
CA VAL A 326 -4.11 10.02 24.75
C VAL A 326 -4.96 11.29 24.88
N PRO A 327 -5.23 11.78 26.10
CA PRO A 327 -5.91 13.06 26.30
C PRO A 327 -5.28 14.17 25.47
N THR A 328 -6.07 14.97 24.76
CA THR A 328 -5.59 15.96 23.77
C THR A 328 -4.64 17.00 24.39
N ASP A 329 -4.85 17.38 25.64
CA ASP A 329 -3.96 18.27 26.40
C ASP A 329 -2.58 17.63 26.62
N LEU A 330 -2.55 16.36 27.03
CA LEU A 330 -1.32 15.60 27.19
C LEU A 330 -0.64 15.33 25.84
N GLY A 331 -1.39 14.99 24.80
CA GLY A 331 -0.90 14.78 23.44
C GLY A 331 -0.23 16.03 22.86
N THR A 332 -0.89 17.19 23.00
CA THR A 332 -0.34 18.49 22.61
C THR A 332 0.91 18.84 23.40
N THR A 333 0.88 18.57 24.71
CA THR A 333 2.01 18.87 25.61
C THR A 333 3.23 18.02 25.27
N ILE A 334 3.06 16.70 25.12
CA ILE A 334 4.19 15.80 24.85
C ILE A 334 4.81 16.07 23.48
N ASP A 335 4.00 16.32 22.45
CA ASP A 335 4.50 16.67 21.11
C ASP A 335 5.34 17.96 21.13
N ALA A 336 4.80 19.03 21.72
CA ALA A 336 5.50 20.31 21.82
C ALA A 336 6.81 20.20 22.63
N LEU A 337 6.79 19.47 23.74
CA LEU A 337 7.96 19.30 24.61
C LEU A 337 9.04 18.42 23.99
N CYS A 338 8.66 17.30 23.34
CA CYS A 338 9.58 16.48 22.57
C CYS A 338 10.24 17.28 21.44
N GLY A 339 9.44 18.02 20.68
CA GLY A 339 9.95 18.92 19.63
C GLY A 339 10.92 19.97 20.17
N ARG A 340 10.61 20.61 21.31
CA ARG A 340 11.49 21.59 21.97
C ARG A 340 12.81 20.97 22.44
N ALA A 341 12.78 19.72 22.89
CA ALA A 341 13.94 19.00 23.40
C ALA A 341 14.72 18.25 22.30
N GLY A 342 14.26 18.27 21.04
CA GLY A 342 14.88 17.51 19.95
C GLY A 342 14.75 15.99 20.10
N ILE A 343 13.74 15.54 20.84
CA ILE A 343 13.45 14.13 21.08
C ILE A 343 12.37 13.69 20.09
N ASP A 344 12.59 12.56 19.41
CA ASP A 344 11.57 11.93 18.59
C ASP A 344 10.41 11.45 19.48
N ILE A 345 9.19 11.84 19.16
CA ILE A 345 8.01 11.50 19.96
C ILE A 345 7.77 9.98 20.02
N GLY A 346 8.11 9.23 18.96
CA GLY A 346 8.04 7.77 18.95
C GLY A 346 8.98 7.14 19.98
N VAL A 347 10.13 7.78 20.23
CA VAL A 347 11.07 7.36 21.29
C VAL A 347 10.44 7.51 22.66
N ALA A 348 9.81 8.65 22.94
CA ALA A 348 9.11 8.89 24.20
C ALA A 348 7.93 7.93 24.40
N LEU A 349 7.13 7.72 23.36
CA LEU A 349 5.96 6.83 23.38
C LEU A 349 6.38 5.37 23.58
N GLY A 350 7.38 4.86 22.85
CA GLY A 350 7.80 3.47 23.02
C GLY A 350 8.56 3.23 24.33
N GLY A 351 9.27 4.22 24.87
CA GLY A 351 9.81 4.16 26.24
C GLY A 351 8.70 4.06 27.29
N ALA A 352 7.62 4.83 27.14
CA ALA A 352 6.44 4.72 27.99
C ALA A 352 5.76 3.34 27.86
N ALA A 353 5.68 2.78 26.65
CA ALA A 353 5.14 1.44 26.42
C ALA A 353 6.00 0.35 27.09
N ALA A 354 7.32 0.40 26.92
CA ALA A 354 8.25 -0.52 27.60
C ALA A 354 8.11 -0.45 29.12
N THR A 355 8.04 0.77 29.67
CA THR A 355 7.86 0.97 31.11
C THR A 355 6.53 0.41 31.61
N ALA A 356 5.45 0.62 30.86
CA ALA A 356 4.14 0.07 31.18
C ALA A 356 4.15 -1.47 31.20
N LEU A 357 4.78 -2.08 30.19
CA LEU A 357 4.93 -3.53 30.08
C LEU A 357 5.79 -4.12 31.20
N HIS A 358 6.92 -3.49 31.52
CA HIS A 358 7.76 -3.91 32.65
C HIS A 358 6.95 -3.94 33.96
N ARG A 359 6.26 -2.85 34.27
CA ARG A 359 5.45 -2.74 35.49
C ARG A 359 4.26 -3.70 35.54
N ALA A 360 3.71 -4.07 34.39
CA ALA A 360 2.66 -5.08 34.32
C ALA A 360 3.20 -6.46 34.75
N ARG A 361 4.46 -6.77 34.42
CA ARG A 361 5.11 -8.05 34.77
C ARG A 361 5.45 -8.16 36.25
N GLU A 362 5.91 -7.07 36.87
CA GLU A 362 6.23 -7.05 38.31
C GLU A 362 5.01 -7.37 39.19
N GLY A 363 3.80 -7.02 38.74
CA GLY A 363 2.55 -7.32 39.43
C GLY A 363 2.28 -8.82 39.65
N GLY A 364 3.01 -9.70 38.96
CA GLY A 364 2.92 -11.16 39.08
C GLY A 364 3.65 -11.77 40.28
N GLY A 365 4.33 -10.97 41.12
CA GLY A 365 4.94 -11.43 42.38
C GLY A 365 6.27 -12.20 42.26
N ASN A 366 6.77 -12.39 41.04
CA ASN A 366 8.11 -12.95 40.79
C ASN A 366 9.07 -11.85 40.32
N PRO A 367 10.38 -11.94 40.63
CA PRO A 367 11.37 -11.04 40.07
C PRO A 367 11.38 -11.17 38.54
N VAL A 368 11.17 -10.07 37.82
CA VAL A 368 11.23 -10.02 36.36
C VAL A 368 12.36 -9.10 35.94
N SER A 369 13.01 -9.42 34.81
CA SER A 369 14.02 -8.54 34.23
C SER A 369 13.46 -7.12 34.02
N PRO A 370 14.23 -6.06 34.30
CA PRO A 370 13.88 -4.70 33.91
C PRO A 370 13.85 -4.53 32.39
N ASP A 371 14.60 -5.35 31.67
CA ASP A 371 14.71 -5.25 30.22
C ASP A 371 13.42 -5.71 29.56
N VAL A 372 12.93 -4.90 28.63
CA VAL A 372 11.75 -5.19 27.81
C VAL A 372 12.18 -5.21 26.35
N LEU A 373 11.88 -6.31 25.67
CA LEU A 373 12.15 -6.43 24.25
C LEU A 373 10.89 -6.07 23.47
N LEU A 374 10.97 -5.02 22.66
CA LEU A 374 9.89 -4.61 21.76
C LEU A 374 10.27 -4.86 20.31
N ASP A 375 9.37 -5.42 19.51
CA ASP A 375 9.50 -5.32 18.06
C ASP A 375 9.00 -3.94 17.63
N VAL A 376 9.91 -3.13 17.10
CA VAL A 376 9.57 -1.77 16.68
C VAL A 376 9.49 -1.71 15.16
N GLU A 377 8.32 -1.32 14.66
CA GLU A 377 8.14 -1.05 13.23
C GLU A 377 8.82 0.27 12.86
N ARG A 378 9.58 0.26 11.77
CA ARG A 378 10.29 1.43 11.24
C ARG A 378 10.13 1.54 9.73
N ASP A 379 10.25 2.76 9.23
CA ASP A 379 10.32 3.04 7.79
C ASP A 379 11.70 2.62 7.23
N GLY A 380 11.73 1.53 6.45
CA GLY A 380 12.94 0.97 5.83
C GLY A 380 13.53 1.85 4.72
N ARG A 381 12.83 2.91 4.28
CA ARG A 381 13.38 3.90 3.34
C ARG A 381 14.62 4.64 3.88
N ARG A 382 14.89 4.56 5.19
CA ARG A 382 16.02 5.22 5.86
C ARG A 382 17.36 4.50 5.71
N ALA A 383 17.37 3.22 5.31
CA ALA A 383 18.54 2.35 5.47
C ALA A 383 19.58 2.41 4.32
N GLN A 384 19.29 3.06 3.19
CA GLN A 384 20.15 2.97 2.00
C GLN A 384 20.87 4.29 1.63
N SER A 385 21.96 4.12 0.87
CA SER A 385 22.92 5.16 0.48
C SER A 385 22.25 6.45 -0.06
N GLU A 386 22.97 7.59 -0.02
CA GLU A 386 22.47 8.90 -0.49
C GLU A 386 21.87 8.88 -1.92
N ASN A 387 22.21 7.89 -2.75
CA ASN A 387 21.75 7.74 -4.13
C ASN A 387 20.49 6.87 -4.31
N GLN A 388 19.92 6.27 -3.25
CA GLN A 388 18.79 5.32 -3.32
C GLN A 388 17.66 5.69 -2.34
N ARG A 389 17.46 6.98 -2.08
CA ARG A 389 16.36 7.41 -1.22
C ARG A 389 15.02 7.13 -1.90
N ALA A 390 14.32 6.09 -1.45
CA ALA A 390 12.93 5.77 -1.79
C ALA A 390 11.91 6.77 -1.21
N VAL A 391 12.33 8.03 -1.04
CA VAL A 391 11.51 9.10 -0.49
C VAL A 391 10.48 9.49 -1.54
N GLY A 392 9.20 9.31 -1.21
CA GLY A 392 8.10 9.51 -2.16
C GLY A 392 7.66 8.25 -2.91
N ALA A 393 8.31 7.10 -2.68
CA ALA A 393 7.89 5.83 -3.28
C ALA A 393 6.78 5.16 -2.47
N VAL A 394 5.81 4.60 -3.18
CA VAL A 394 4.74 3.75 -2.62
C VAL A 394 5.16 2.29 -2.66
N GLY A 395 4.90 1.57 -1.57
CA GLY A 395 5.30 0.17 -1.43
C GLY A 395 5.32 -0.30 0.02
N GLN A 396 5.59 -1.58 0.23
CA GLN A 396 5.80 -2.12 1.58
C GLN A 396 7.28 -2.01 1.99
N PHE A 397 7.66 -0.88 2.61
CA PHE A 397 9.02 -0.63 3.09
C PHE A 397 9.22 -0.86 4.59
N THR A 398 8.18 -1.30 5.32
CA THR A 398 8.24 -1.45 6.77
C THR A 398 9.26 -2.52 7.16
N GLU A 399 10.10 -2.21 8.13
CA GLU A 399 11.03 -3.14 8.76
C GLU A 399 10.64 -3.34 10.24
N LEU A 400 10.85 -4.56 10.75
CA LEU A 400 10.71 -4.87 12.17
C LEU A 400 12.08 -4.93 12.82
N HIS A 401 12.21 -4.24 13.96
CA HIS A 401 13.47 -4.06 14.68
C HIS A 401 13.31 -4.50 16.15
N PRO A 402 13.79 -5.71 16.51
CA PRO A 402 13.86 -6.13 17.91
C PRO A 402 14.71 -5.17 18.74
N THR A 403 14.06 -4.44 19.64
CA THR A 403 14.62 -3.33 20.41
C THR A 403 14.56 -3.66 21.89
N LEU A 404 15.72 -3.97 22.48
CA LEU A 404 15.82 -4.20 23.92
C LEU A 404 15.95 -2.86 24.66
N ILE A 405 14.97 -2.56 25.51
CA ILE A 405 14.91 -1.35 26.32
C ILE A 405 15.16 -1.72 27.78
N ALA A 406 16.27 -1.24 28.33
CA ALA A 406 16.60 -1.40 29.74
C ALA A 406 15.80 -0.40 30.59
N VAL A 407 14.60 -0.81 31.05
CA VAL A 407 13.70 0.11 31.78
C VAL A 407 14.33 0.52 33.11
N PRO A 408 14.43 1.83 33.41
CA PRO A 408 14.87 2.29 34.73
C PRO A 408 13.90 1.84 35.83
N THR A 409 14.40 1.09 36.81
CA THR A 409 13.59 0.50 37.90
C THR A 409 13.68 1.21 39.23
N ASP A 410 14.53 2.22 39.36
CA ASP A 410 14.57 3.02 40.58
C ASP A 410 13.25 3.78 40.75
N ALA A 411 12.72 3.83 41.97
CA ALA A 411 11.46 4.52 42.29
C ALA A 411 11.55 6.02 41.97
N ASP A 412 12.77 6.58 42.03
CA ASP A 412 13.09 7.98 41.73
C ASP A 412 13.49 8.21 40.26
N SER A 413 13.43 7.17 39.41
CA SER A 413 13.79 7.29 37.99
C SER A 413 12.95 8.36 37.31
N ARG A 414 13.62 9.28 36.63
CA ARG A 414 13.02 10.37 35.87
C ARG A 414 12.39 9.82 34.59
N GLY A 415 11.34 10.47 34.11
CA GLY A 415 10.82 10.27 32.75
C GLY A 415 11.91 10.45 31.68
N LEU A 416 12.88 11.35 31.90
CA LEU A 416 14.03 11.47 30.99
C LEU A 416 14.95 10.23 30.97
N ASP A 417 15.04 9.48 32.07
CA ASP A 417 15.80 8.22 32.09
C ASP A 417 15.11 7.17 31.22
N ILE A 418 13.76 7.17 31.21
CA ILE A 418 12.95 6.30 30.32
C ILE A 418 13.27 6.62 28.85
N VAL A 419 13.27 7.91 28.50
CA VAL A 419 13.58 8.35 27.13
C VAL A 419 15.02 7.98 26.73
N ALA A 420 15.99 8.19 27.63
CA ALA A 420 17.38 7.87 27.38
C ALA A 420 17.60 6.36 27.17
N ALA A 421 17.00 5.53 28.02
CA ALA A 421 17.07 4.08 27.90
C ALA A 421 16.46 3.59 26.57
N ALA A 422 15.30 4.12 26.22
CA ALA A 422 14.62 3.74 24.99
C ALA A 422 15.44 4.20 23.76
N TYR A 423 15.94 5.44 23.75
CA TYR A 423 16.84 5.95 22.71
C TYR A 423 18.10 5.11 22.55
N ALA A 424 18.72 4.68 23.65
CA ALA A 424 19.88 3.80 23.62
C ALA A 424 19.54 2.43 23.00
N GLY A 425 18.43 1.83 23.40
CA GLY A 425 17.93 0.57 22.82
C GLY A 425 17.72 0.66 21.31
N TRP A 426 17.09 1.75 20.84
CA TRP A 426 16.84 1.98 19.42
C TRP A 426 18.09 2.16 18.56
N ASN A 427 19.23 2.50 19.17
CA ASN A 427 20.51 2.69 18.50
C ASN A 427 21.51 1.54 18.78
N ALA A 428 21.14 0.57 19.62
CA ALA A 428 21.98 -0.58 19.94
C ALA A 428 21.98 -1.63 18.81
N HIS A 429 23.00 -2.50 18.82
CA HIS A 429 23.02 -3.68 17.96
C HIS A 429 21.93 -4.66 18.40
N GLN A 430 21.15 -5.16 17.44
CA GLN A 430 19.93 -5.90 17.73
C GLN A 430 20.17 -7.39 17.92
N PRO A 431 19.42 -8.05 18.82
CA PRO A 431 19.49 -9.49 18.97
C PRO A 431 18.87 -10.20 17.76
N GLU A 432 19.59 -11.17 17.19
CA GLU A 432 19.17 -11.89 15.97
C GLU A 432 18.03 -12.92 16.20
N SER A 433 17.67 -13.24 17.46
CA SER A 433 16.83 -14.43 17.73
C SER A 433 15.97 -14.39 19.01
N VAL A 434 15.66 -13.23 19.57
CA VAL A 434 14.86 -13.15 20.81
C VAL A 434 13.40 -12.80 20.49
N HIS A 435 12.45 -13.54 21.08
CA HIS A 435 11.02 -13.24 20.96
C HIS A 435 10.67 -11.95 21.70
N ALA A 436 10.14 -10.96 20.99
CA ALA A 436 9.70 -9.71 21.59
C ALA A 436 8.42 -9.87 22.41
N ASP A 437 8.36 -9.10 23.48
CA ASP A 437 7.31 -9.08 24.48
C ASP A 437 6.00 -8.49 23.95
N ALA A 438 6.15 -7.46 23.11
CA ALA A 438 5.10 -6.73 22.44
C ALA A 438 5.65 -6.08 21.17
N ALA A 439 4.76 -5.72 20.25
CA ALA A 439 5.11 -4.83 19.13
C ALA A 439 4.68 -3.40 19.43
N PHE A 440 5.51 -2.45 19.00
CA PHE A 440 5.23 -1.01 19.11
C PHE A 440 5.50 -0.32 17.77
N SER A 441 4.54 0.51 17.34
CA SER A 441 4.69 1.33 16.14
C SER A 441 4.03 2.67 16.33
N PHE A 442 4.66 3.72 15.81
CA PHE A 442 4.09 5.07 15.82
C PHE A 442 4.40 5.78 14.51
N SER A 443 3.36 6.27 13.82
CA SER A 443 3.49 6.85 12.48
C SER A 443 3.77 8.36 12.47
N GLY A 444 4.14 8.94 13.61
CA GLY A 444 4.37 10.39 13.74
C GLY A 444 3.09 11.20 13.91
N VAL A 445 3.24 12.52 14.02
CA VAL A 445 2.12 13.48 14.04
C VAL A 445 2.00 14.11 12.65
N THR A 446 0.88 13.86 11.96
CA THR A 446 0.57 14.51 10.70
C THR A 446 -0.07 15.86 10.95
N ARG A 447 0.50 16.92 10.38
CA ARG A 447 0.00 18.29 10.49
C ARG A 447 -0.94 18.58 9.33
N GLU A 448 -2.23 18.69 9.62
CA GLU A 448 -3.28 18.94 8.63
C GLU A 448 -3.30 20.43 8.27
N ASP A 449 -2.37 20.90 7.42
CA ASP A 449 -2.45 22.26 6.85
C ASP A 449 -3.53 22.28 5.73
N SER A 450 -4.71 22.75 6.12
CA SER A 450 -6.01 22.76 5.42
C SER A 450 -6.14 23.68 4.20
N ALA A 451 -5.05 24.05 3.52
CA ALA A 451 -5.11 25.06 2.46
C ALA A 451 -5.50 24.51 1.09
N THR A 452 -5.24 23.23 0.82
CA THR A 452 -5.47 22.65 -0.51
C THR A 452 -6.77 21.84 -0.59
N TRP A 453 -7.21 21.18 0.48
CA TRP A 453 -8.46 20.38 0.51
C TRP A 453 -9.07 20.40 1.93
N PRO A 454 -10.18 21.12 2.19
CA PRO A 454 -10.78 21.23 3.53
C PRO A 454 -11.57 19.99 3.97
N GLY A 455 -11.27 18.81 3.42
CA GLY A 455 -12.11 17.60 3.49
C GLY A 455 -11.53 16.45 4.30
N LEU A 456 -10.20 16.30 4.38
CA LEU A 456 -9.48 15.14 4.93
C LEU A 456 -9.59 14.96 6.47
N HIS A 457 -10.69 15.39 7.07
CA HIS A 457 -10.83 15.56 8.52
C HIS A 457 -11.40 14.32 9.21
N GLY A 458 -10.85 14.04 10.39
CA GLY A 458 -11.69 13.86 11.58
C GLY A 458 -12.19 12.45 11.90
N LEU A 459 -11.80 11.43 11.13
CA LEU A 459 -11.79 10.09 11.68
C LEU A 459 -10.38 9.79 12.15
N PRO A 460 -10.17 9.23 13.37
CA PRO A 460 -8.90 8.58 13.67
C PRO A 460 -8.57 7.63 12.52
N ASP A 461 -7.30 7.25 12.36
CA ASP A 461 -6.98 6.04 11.60
C ASP A 461 -7.88 4.92 12.16
N VAL A 462 -9.04 4.72 11.54
CA VAL A 462 -9.83 3.52 11.73
C VAL A 462 -9.13 2.55 10.82
N VAL A 463 -7.96 2.13 11.30
CA VAL A 463 -7.41 0.84 10.96
C VAL A 463 -8.56 -0.12 11.20
N GLY A 464 -9.20 -0.56 10.10
CA GLY A 464 -10.42 -1.36 10.16
C GLY A 464 -10.22 -2.54 11.09
N ALA A 465 -11.28 -2.87 11.85
CA ALA A 465 -11.29 -3.91 12.88
C ALA A 465 -11.06 -5.35 12.37
N GLY A 466 -10.51 -5.55 11.16
CA GLY A 466 -10.13 -6.87 10.65
C GLY A 466 -8.69 -6.91 10.14
N ASP A 467 -7.92 -5.88 10.42
CA ASP A 467 -6.59 -5.71 9.88
C ASP A 467 -5.60 -6.68 10.60
N HIS A 468 -4.52 -7.04 9.91
CA HIS A 468 -3.31 -7.61 10.49
C HIS A 468 -3.30 -9.09 10.91
N ALA A 469 -3.05 -10.00 10.00
CA ALA A 469 -2.60 -11.34 10.35
C ALA A 469 -1.10 -11.46 10.72
N GLY A 470 -0.40 -10.33 10.86
CA GLY A 470 0.82 -10.20 11.69
C GLY A 470 0.60 -10.46 13.20
N ARG A 471 -0.66 -10.75 13.59
CA ARG A 471 -1.20 -11.19 14.90
C ARG A 471 -0.47 -12.34 15.62
N LEU A 472 0.59 -12.90 15.05
CA LEU A 472 1.07 -14.25 15.38
C LEU A 472 2.42 -14.29 16.10
N ARG A 473 3.07 -13.14 16.33
CA ARG A 473 4.34 -13.08 17.08
C ARG A 473 4.23 -12.49 18.48
N HIS A 474 3.22 -11.68 18.78
CA HIS A 474 3.13 -10.93 20.04
C HIS A 474 1.78 -11.09 20.74
N ARG A 475 1.79 -11.10 22.09
CA ARG A 475 0.57 -11.10 22.92
C ARG A 475 -0.20 -9.77 22.84
N ILE A 476 0.53 -8.66 22.68
CA ILE A 476 0.01 -7.30 22.62
C ILE A 476 0.77 -6.54 21.52
N THR A 477 0.03 -5.82 20.67
CA THR A 477 0.59 -4.90 19.68
C THR A 477 -0.02 -3.53 19.91
N MET A 478 0.82 -2.50 20.02
CA MET A 478 0.40 -1.10 20.15
C MET A 478 0.80 -0.33 18.89
N ARG A 479 -0.18 0.16 18.15
CA ARG A 479 0.04 0.94 16.92
C ARG A 479 -0.62 2.29 17.06
N GLY A 480 0.18 3.35 16.96
CA GLY A 480 -0.31 4.71 17.13
C GLY A 480 -0.12 5.59 15.91
N SER A 481 -0.97 6.59 15.80
CA SER A 481 -0.82 7.72 14.89
C SER A 481 -1.24 9.00 15.59
N GLY A 482 -0.60 10.10 15.21
CA GLY A 482 -0.90 11.44 15.72
C GLY A 482 -1.48 12.33 14.63
N THR A 483 -2.47 13.14 14.98
CA THR A 483 -3.05 14.18 14.12
C THR A 483 -2.98 15.51 14.83
N ALA A 484 -2.50 16.55 14.13
CA ALA A 484 -2.49 17.91 14.63
C ALA A 484 -3.59 18.73 13.94
N GLY A 485 -4.58 19.18 14.73
CA GLY A 485 -5.70 20.00 14.30
C GLY A 485 -5.80 21.32 15.05
N THR A 486 -6.91 22.04 14.85
CA THR A 486 -7.16 23.34 15.51
C THR A 486 -7.26 23.25 17.03
N ASP A 487 -7.70 22.10 17.55
CA ASP A 487 -7.92 21.84 18.98
C ASP A 487 -6.69 21.22 19.67
N GLY A 488 -5.56 21.07 18.94
CA GLY A 488 -4.31 20.50 19.46
C GLY A 488 -3.89 19.22 18.74
N VAL A 489 -3.03 18.43 19.41
CA VAL A 489 -2.53 17.14 18.92
C VAL A 489 -3.31 16.01 19.58
N ALA A 490 -4.01 15.22 18.77
CA ALA A 490 -4.63 13.97 19.19
C ALA A 490 -3.70 12.80 18.85
N ILE A 491 -3.46 11.93 19.82
CA ILE A 491 -2.66 10.71 19.61
C ILE A 491 -3.56 9.51 19.91
N GLY A 492 -3.87 8.74 18.87
CA GLY A 492 -4.67 7.54 18.96
C GLY A 492 -3.79 6.30 18.90
N PHE A 493 -4.18 5.25 19.62
CA PHE A 493 -3.59 3.92 19.55
C PHE A 493 -4.66 2.88 19.30
N THR A 494 -4.42 2.01 18.33
CA THR A 494 -5.09 0.73 18.21
C THR A 494 -4.24 -0.31 18.94
N ILE A 495 -4.82 -0.92 19.96
CA ILE A 495 -4.21 -2.04 20.68
C ILE A 495 -4.88 -3.32 20.23
N THR A 496 -4.07 -4.22 19.66
CA THR A 496 -4.50 -5.57 19.30
C THR A 496 -3.95 -6.54 20.34
N ALA A 497 -4.81 -7.39 20.89
CA ALA A 497 -4.42 -8.36 21.90
C ALA A 497 -4.91 -9.76 21.58
N ALA A 498 -4.10 -10.76 21.95
CA ALA A 498 -4.49 -12.16 21.85
C ALA A 498 -5.70 -12.44 22.78
N PRO A 499 -6.58 -13.41 22.46
CA PRO A 499 -7.76 -13.73 23.28
C PRO A 499 -7.41 -14.21 24.69
N SER A 500 -6.15 -14.58 24.94
CA SER A 500 -5.64 -14.91 26.28
C SER A 500 -5.38 -13.69 27.17
N VAL A 501 -5.42 -12.47 26.63
CA VAL A 501 -5.24 -11.20 27.35
C VAL A 501 -6.63 -10.68 27.76
N ASP A 502 -6.84 -10.43 29.05
CA ASP A 502 -8.10 -9.86 29.55
C ASP A 502 -8.16 -8.35 29.26
N SER A 503 -9.32 -7.83 28.88
CA SER A 503 -9.61 -6.39 28.76
C SER A 503 -9.09 -5.54 29.93
N ARG A 504 -9.17 -6.05 31.17
CA ARG A 504 -8.65 -5.37 32.37
C ARG A 504 -7.12 -5.26 32.38
N GLU A 505 -6.43 -6.23 31.79
CA GLU A 505 -4.97 -6.19 31.60
C GLU A 505 -4.61 -5.06 30.64
N ILE A 506 -5.39 -4.87 29.57
CA ILE A 506 -5.22 -3.75 28.62
C ILE A 506 -5.49 -2.41 29.28
N GLU A 507 -6.58 -2.26 30.03
CA GLU A 507 -6.89 -1.02 30.77
C GLU A 507 -5.78 -0.66 31.76
N ALA A 508 -5.27 -1.67 32.49
CA ALA A 508 -4.17 -1.47 33.43
C ALA A 508 -2.86 -1.10 32.72
N LEU A 509 -2.56 -1.74 31.58
CA LEU A 509 -1.40 -1.41 30.75
C LEU A 509 -1.50 0.03 30.23
N TRP A 510 -2.66 0.42 29.70
CA TRP A 510 -2.91 1.75 29.19
C TRP A 510 -2.79 2.84 30.27
N SER A 511 -3.33 2.58 31.47
CA SER A 511 -3.18 3.48 32.61
C SER A 511 -1.70 3.70 32.96
N ARG A 512 -0.89 2.63 33.02
CA ARG A 512 0.55 2.70 33.27
C ARG A 512 1.32 3.42 32.16
N PHE A 513 0.87 3.26 30.92
CA PHE A 513 1.40 3.96 29.76
C PHE A 513 1.18 5.48 29.89
N LEU A 514 -0.05 5.91 30.18
CA LEU A 514 -0.37 7.33 30.39
C LEU A 514 0.40 7.93 31.59
N ASP A 515 0.55 7.18 32.68
CA ASP A 515 1.34 7.64 33.83
C ASP A 515 2.82 7.80 33.49
N SER A 516 3.37 6.92 32.64
CA SER A 516 4.75 7.04 32.16
C SER A 516 4.91 8.26 31.25
N LEU A 517 3.94 8.53 30.37
CA LEU A 517 3.94 9.72 29.53
C LEU A 517 3.85 11.03 30.33
N ARG A 518 3.01 11.08 31.37
CA ARG A 518 2.92 12.25 32.26
C ARG A 518 4.25 12.55 32.93
N ARG A 519 4.95 11.53 33.43
CA ARG A 519 6.29 11.71 34.02
C ARG A 519 7.31 12.23 33.01
N ILE A 520 7.28 11.72 31.78
CA ILE A 520 8.14 12.24 30.69
C ILE A 520 7.82 13.71 30.43
N ALA A 521 6.55 14.07 30.32
CA ALA A 521 6.13 15.46 30.12
C ALA A 521 6.60 16.38 31.28
N ASP A 522 6.40 15.98 32.53
CA ASP A 522 6.80 16.76 33.71
C ASP A 522 8.31 17.08 33.71
N ASP A 523 9.16 16.10 33.38
CA ASP A 523 10.59 16.33 33.30
C ASP A 523 11.01 17.19 32.10
N LEU A 524 10.34 17.02 30.95
CA LEU A 524 10.59 17.84 29.78
C LEU A 524 10.18 19.30 29.99
N VAL A 525 9.16 19.56 30.81
CA VAL A 525 8.81 20.93 31.25
C VAL A 525 9.93 21.53 32.09
N ALA A 526 10.50 20.73 32.99
CA ALA A 526 11.56 21.15 33.90
C ALA A 526 12.91 21.42 33.20
N LEU A 527 13.07 21.03 31.93
CA LEU A 527 14.25 21.37 31.13
C LEU A 527 14.30 22.88 30.85
N PRO A 528 15.44 23.55 31.12
CA PRO A 528 15.60 24.96 30.79
C PRO A 528 15.49 25.21 29.28
N ASP A 529 14.90 26.36 28.90
CA ASP A 529 14.72 26.73 27.50
C ASP A 529 16.04 26.87 26.73
N ALA A 530 15.98 26.42 25.48
CA ALA A 530 16.95 26.55 24.38
C ALA A 530 18.02 25.46 24.27
N ALA A 531 17.84 24.57 23.28
CA ALA A 531 18.80 24.09 22.25
C ALA A 531 20.22 23.62 22.66
N ALA A 532 20.59 23.63 23.94
CA ALA A 532 21.94 23.40 24.42
C ALA A 532 22.04 22.22 25.40
N ALA A 533 20.91 21.68 25.90
CA ALA A 533 20.92 20.58 26.87
C ALA A 533 21.06 19.18 26.22
N VAL A 534 20.93 19.05 24.90
CA VAL A 534 20.93 17.75 24.20
C VAL A 534 22.34 17.15 24.01
N SER A 535 23.41 17.95 24.17
CA SER A 535 24.80 17.44 24.12
C SER A 535 25.16 16.52 25.30
N GLY A 536 24.40 16.57 26.40
CA GLY A 536 24.65 15.73 27.58
C GLY A 536 23.85 14.42 27.65
N VAL A 537 22.78 14.28 26.86
CA VAL A 537 21.85 13.13 26.92
C VAL A 537 22.02 12.22 25.68
N VAL A 538 22.63 12.72 24.60
CA VAL A 538 22.97 11.96 23.39
C VAL A 538 24.50 12.01 23.20
N PRO A 539 25.22 10.88 23.07
CA PRO A 539 26.67 10.90 22.88
C PRO A 539 27.06 11.71 21.64
N GLU A 540 28.05 12.61 21.76
CA GLU A 540 28.51 13.55 20.71
C GLU A 540 29.09 12.90 19.43
N SER A 541 29.00 11.58 19.25
CA SER A 541 29.44 10.93 18.02
C SER A 541 28.29 10.80 17.01
N ARG A 542 28.29 11.72 16.04
CA ARG A 542 27.35 11.91 14.91
C ARG A 542 26.14 12.75 15.29
N ALA A 543 26.29 14.06 15.14
CA ALA A 543 25.18 14.93 14.78
C ALA A 543 24.48 14.32 13.55
N ILE A 544 23.38 13.63 13.78
CA ILE A 544 22.44 13.25 12.72
C ILE A 544 21.87 14.58 12.24
N ALA A 545 22.02 14.87 10.95
CA ALA A 545 21.38 16.02 10.33
C ALA A 545 19.89 16.00 10.72
N PRO A 546 19.28 17.14 11.07
CA PRO A 546 17.86 17.17 11.38
C PRO A 546 17.10 16.44 10.28
N LEU A 547 16.23 15.50 10.66
CA LEU A 547 15.18 15.00 9.77
C LEU A 547 14.56 16.23 9.07
N PRO A 548 14.29 16.19 7.76
CA PRO A 548 13.59 17.29 7.11
C PRO A 548 12.24 17.44 7.82
N THR A 549 12.19 18.38 8.75
CA THR A 549 10.97 18.92 9.30
C THR A 549 10.17 19.38 8.11
N HIS A 550 9.01 18.76 7.89
CA HIS A 550 7.92 19.13 7.00
C HIS A 550 8.33 20.00 5.82
N HIS A 551 8.17 19.51 4.58
CA HIS A 551 8.20 20.31 3.36
C HIS A 551 7.43 21.63 3.53
N ARG A 552 8.12 22.68 3.99
CA ARG A 552 7.76 24.06 3.74
C ARG A 552 8.28 24.34 2.34
N LEU A 553 7.46 24.09 1.34
CA LEU A 553 7.59 24.81 0.08
C LEU A 553 7.30 26.29 0.38
N ARG A 554 8.33 27.01 0.83
CA ARG A 554 8.38 28.46 0.77
C ARG A 554 8.96 28.83 -0.59
N GLY A 555 8.13 29.41 -1.44
CA GLY A 555 8.59 30.17 -2.61
C GLY A 555 7.80 29.90 -3.88
N LEU A 556 6.57 30.41 -3.95
CA LEU A 556 6.07 31.33 -4.99
C LEU A 556 4.81 32.02 -4.50
#